data_AF-A0A7T0KEI3-F1
#
_entry.id   AF-A0A7T0KEI3-F1
#
_cell.length_a   1.000
_cell.length_b   1.000
_cell.length_c   1.000
_cell.angle_alpha   90.00
_cell.angle_beta   90.00
_cell.angle_gamma   90.00
#
_symmetry.space_group_name_H-M   'P 1'
#
loop_
_entity.id
_entity.type
_entity.pdbx_description
1 polymer ?
#
loop_
_entity_poly.entity_id
_entity_poly.type
_entity_poly.pdbx_seq_one_letter_code
_entity_poly.pdbx_strand_id
1 'polypeptide(L)'
;MGGTRPARSKRSVIYLLLALLVFLTPVVLTLAKNYEQHRIAQEYSRTVARLPEQVRAEEFARAAHYNANLPEVGAPDPWINGVDVNSPAYQEYQSILSTLAPMARLRAPAVDLDLPVYHGTSTSVLSHGVGHLYGTALPVGGEGTHAVLTGHTGLATLTMFDNLTHLRAGDVFTVEVMGQVLAYEVTGTETVLPQDIDRIAPVAGQDLLTLVTCTPYGINSHRLLVHGQRVEAPGQLDQRYSSPWQWWMTIAVVLAVLIVLYLLWWSRRRKPAQPTAAITAVGAVLAAGLATASPTPASAQELEVATEGISGQFSAARLEGFAADSAQQLGQAVQANPRLLTSTPGYTLGPERTQSTNSQGVATFSNLEPGVYVVHELSEATAPFLALVRAGELTRATAKATPNSISKTALSTQARPGGEAVFRLSATVPPVDASGRLHQYVLIDELEPRLEFAGVRRAVVRTVDGEKALEPAHYTATVRNGNTVEFSLTAAGLDKLAGLRQGHPETTVSIELLTRVRADSATDTPLRNTAHFAPDGYCLSPEQAGCSAPEASGAVTVTWEQGNLARTGAGVREIVLLAVVLLGLGLVLRRSKEDR
;
A
#
# COMPACT_ATOMS: atom_id res chain seq x y z
N MET A 1 -38.44 -42.06 17.80
CA MET A 1 -37.44 -41.15 18.40
C MET A 1 -37.16 -40.02 17.42
N GLY A 2 -37.83 -38.87 17.59
CA GLY A 2 -37.67 -37.72 16.72
C GLY A 2 -36.52 -36.84 17.21
N GLY A 3 -35.43 -36.79 16.44
CA GLY A 3 -34.28 -35.93 16.74
C GLY A 3 -34.65 -34.46 16.59
N THR A 4 -34.56 -33.71 17.67
CA THR A 4 -34.73 -32.25 17.71
C THR A 4 -33.55 -31.60 16.98
N ARG A 5 -33.82 -30.97 15.82
CA ARG A 5 -32.83 -30.15 15.11
C ARG A 5 -32.46 -28.95 15.99
N PRO A 6 -31.17 -28.66 16.23
CA PRO A 6 -30.77 -27.54 17.07
C PRO A 6 -31.19 -26.22 16.43
N ALA A 7 -31.90 -25.39 17.20
CA ALA A 7 -32.30 -24.05 16.78
C ALA A 7 -31.05 -23.19 16.59
N ARG A 8 -30.61 -23.00 15.34
CA ARG A 8 -29.48 -22.11 15.03
C ARG A 8 -29.84 -20.65 15.36
N SER A 9 -29.04 -20.06 16.24
CA SER A 9 -29.31 -18.79 16.94
C SER A 9 -29.35 -17.58 16.00
N LYS A 10 -30.08 -16.52 16.39
CA LYS A 10 -30.14 -15.22 15.68
C LYS A 10 -28.74 -14.61 15.40
N ARG A 11 -27.71 -15.02 16.15
CA ARG A 11 -26.32 -14.55 16.01
C ARG A 11 -25.71 -14.93 14.66
N SER A 12 -26.06 -16.09 14.09
CA SER A 12 -25.54 -16.52 12.78
C SER A 12 -25.98 -15.60 11.63
N VAL A 13 -27.17 -14.99 11.74
CA VAL A 13 -27.65 -14.02 10.74
C VAL A 13 -26.86 -12.71 10.85
N ILE A 14 -26.59 -12.27 12.08
CA ILE A 14 -25.79 -11.06 12.34
C ILE A 14 -24.37 -11.22 11.77
N TYR A 15 -23.71 -12.34 12.03
CA TYR A 15 -22.38 -12.59 11.46
C TYR A 15 -22.37 -12.63 9.94
N LEU A 16 -23.42 -13.19 9.33
CA LEU A 16 -23.52 -13.26 7.88
C LEU A 16 -23.78 -11.87 7.26
N LEU A 17 -24.54 -11.00 7.92
CA LEU A 17 -24.71 -9.60 7.51
C LEU A 17 -23.41 -8.80 7.65
N LEU A 18 -22.65 -9.01 8.73
CA LEU A 18 -21.33 -8.39 8.91
C LEU A 18 -20.34 -8.86 7.85
N ALA A 19 -20.31 -10.17 7.55
CA ALA A 19 -19.50 -10.71 6.46
C ALA A 19 -19.90 -10.12 5.11
N LEU A 20 -21.19 -9.91 4.87
CA LEU A 20 -21.69 -9.29 3.64
C LEU A 20 -21.23 -7.83 3.51
N LEU A 21 -21.21 -7.08 4.62
CA LEU A 21 -20.72 -5.70 4.65
C LEU A 21 -19.23 -5.63 4.27
N VAL A 22 -18.41 -6.49 4.87
CA VAL A 22 -16.97 -6.60 4.54
C VAL A 22 -16.79 -7.00 3.07
N PHE A 23 -17.57 -7.97 2.59
CA PHE A 23 -17.51 -8.45 1.21
C PHE A 23 -17.83 -7.36 0.17
N LEU A 24 -18.75 -6.43 0.47
CA LEU A 24 -19.10 -5.33 -0.42
C LEU A 24 -18.19 -4.09 -0.30
N THR A 25 -17.27 -4.07 0.68
CA THR A 25 -16.40 -2.92 0.93
C THR A 25 -15.55 -2.53 -0.31
N PRO A 26 -14.92 -3.46 -1.05
CA PRO A 26 -14.16 -3.12 -2.26
C PRO A 26 -15.00 -2.43 -3.35
N VAL A 27 -16.27 -2.83 -3.52
CA VAL A 27 -17.19 -2.22 -4.48
C VAL A 27 -17.45 -0.76 -4.11
N VAL A 28 -17.75 -0.49 -2.84
CA VAL A 28 -18.03 0.86 -2.35
C VAL A 28 -16.80 1.75 -2.42
N LEU A 29 -15.63 1.23 -2.01
CA LEU A 29 -14.36 1.96 -2.10
C LEU A 29 -14.00 2.31 -3.53
N THR A 30 -14.18 1.37 -4.48
CA THR A 30 -13.92 1.60 -5.90
C THR A 30 -14.80 2.71 -6.46
N LEU A 31 -16.11 2.70 -6.17
CA LEU A 31 -17.03 3.76 -6.60
C LEU A 31 -16.66 5.12 -5.99
N ALA A 32 -16.34 5.15 -4.69
CA ALA A 32 -15.96 6.38 -4.01
C ALA A 32 -14.68 6.98 -4.60
N LYS A 33 -13.68 6.14 -4.88
CA LYS A 33 -12.40 6.55 -5.46
C LYS A 33 -12.53 6.97 -6.93
N ASN A 34 -13.31 6.25 -7.74
CA ASN A 34 -13.61 6.67 -9.11
C ASN A 34 -14.30 8.05 -9.16
N TYR A 35 -15.20 8.32 -8.21
CA TYR A 35 -15.86 9.62 -8.10
C TYR A 35 -14.89 10.72 -7.61
N GLU A 36 -14.03 10.40 -6.65
CA GLU A 36 -12.99 11.31 -6.16
C GLU A 36 -12.06 11.77 -7.29
N GLN A 37 -11.58 10.83 -8.11
CA GLN A 37 -10.71 11.12 -9.26
C GLN A 37 -11.40 11.99 -10.31
N HIS A 38 -12.63 11.64 -10.66
CA HIS A 38 -13.46 12.45 -11.55
C HIS A 38 -13.65 13.88 -11.02
N ARG A 39 -13.88 14.05 -9.71
CA ARG A 39 -14.03 15.37 -9.11
C ARG A 39 -12.74 16.19 -9.22
N ILE A 40 -11.57 15.58 -8.98
CA ILE A 40 -10.27 16.25 -9.11
C ILE A 40 -10.05 16.69 -10.57
N ALA A 41 -10.31 15.80 -11.53
CA ALA A 41 -10.26 16.08 -12.95
C ALA A 41 -11.17 17.25 -13.34
N GLN A 42 -12.43 17.26 -12.91
CA GLN A 42 -13.35 18.37 -13.17
C GLN A 42 -12.89 19.68 -12.54
N GLU A 43 -12.36 19.64 -11.33
CA GLU A 43 -11.91 20.84 -10.62
C GLU A 43 -10.70 21.46 -11.30
N TYR A 44 -9.81 20.66 -11.89
CA TYR A 44 -8.74 21.15 -12.77
C TYR A 44 -9.33 22.01 -13.90
N SER A 45 -10.24 21.47 -14.72
CA SER A 45 -10.81 22.20 -15.87
C SER A 45 -11.55 23.47 -15.44
N ARG A 46 -12.28 23.42 -14.31
CA ARG A 46 -12.97 24.60 -13.74
C ARG A 46 -12.01 25.67 -13.26
N THR A 47 -10.92 25.27 -12.61
CA THR A 47 -9.90 26.20 -12.11
C THR A 47 -9.16 26.85 -13.26
N VAL A 48 -8.74 26.05 -14.24
CA VAL A 48 -8.10 26.54 -15.47
C VAL A 48 -9.02 27.48 -16.24
N ALA A 49 -10.33 27.21 -16.33
CA ALA A 49 -11.27 28.11 -16.99
C ALA A 49 -11.38 29.49 -16.34
N ARG A 50 -11.00 29.63 -15.06
CA ARG A 50 -10.98 30.90 -14.31
C ARG A 50 -9.64 31.63 -14.37
N LEU A 51 -8.58 30.98 -14.85
CA LEU A 51 -7.28 31.62 -15.00
C LEU A 51 -7.33 32.68 -16.12
N PRO A 52 -6.58 33.79 -15.99
CA PRO A 52 -6.44 34.77 -17.07
C PRO A 52 -5.97 34.11 -18.37
N GLU A 53 -6.50 34.56 -19.50
CA GLU A 53 -6.15 34.00 -20.81
C GLU A 53 -4.66 34.08 -21.11
N GLN A 54 -4.02 35.19 -20.71
CA GLN A 54 -2.57 35.39 -20.84
C GLN A 54 -1.78 34.29 -20.12
N VAL A 55 -2.11 33.98 -18.87
CA VAL A 55 -1.43 32.94 -18.09
C VAL A 55 -1.58 31.56 -18.75
N ARG A 56 -2.79 31.23 -19.23
CA ARG A 56 -3.03 29.97 -19.93
C ARG A 56 -2.22 29.87 -21.22
N ALA A 57 -2.20 30.94 -22.01
CA ALA A 57 -1.46 31.00 -23.27
C ALA A 57 0.05 30.91 -23.06
N GLU A 58 0.58 31.57 -22.02
CA GLU A 58 2.00 31.52 -21.65
C GLU A 58 2.42 30.12 -21.19
N GLU A 59 1.64 29.46 -20.32
CA GLU A 59 1.90 28.09 -19.88
C GLU A 59 1.85 27.09 -21.06
N PHE A 60 0.86 27.22 -21.93
CA PHE A 60 0.72 26.38 -23.12
C PHE A 60 1.89 26.60 -24.09
N ALA A 61 2.28 27.85 -24.35
CA ALA A 61 3.41 28.18 -25.20
C ALA A 61 4.74 27.69 -24.62
N ARG A 62 4.92 27.77 -23.28
CA ARG A 62 6.11 27.24 -22.60
C ARG A 62 6.21 25.72 -22.78
N ALA A 63 5.09 25.00 -22.67
CA ALA A 63 5.04 23.56 -22.93
C ALA A 63 5.33 23.21 -24.40
N ALA A 64 4.80 23.98 -25.35
CA ALA A 64 5.09 23.78 -26.77
C ALA A 64 6.58 24.03 -27.09
N HIS A 65 7.18 25.06 -26.48
CA HIS A 65 8.61 25.34 -26.60
C HIS A 65 9.48 24.22 -26.01
N TYR A 66 9.07 23.65 -24.87
CA TYR A 66 9.74 22.49 -24.27
C TYR A 66 9.70 21.28 -25.22
N ASN A 67 8.55 20.99 -25.82
CA ASN A 67 8.42 19.90 -26.79
C ASN A 67 9.31 20.07 -28.02
N ALA A 68 9.48 21.30 -28.51
CA ALA A 68 10.37 21.59 -29.64
C ALA A 68 11.87 21.37 -29.32
N ASN A 69 12.23 21.34 -28.04
CA ASN A 69 13.61 21.17 -27.56
C ASN A 69 13.74 19.96 -26.63
N LEU A 70 12.93 18.93 -26.83
CA LEU A 70 12.84 17.77 -25.94
C LEU A 70 14.23 17.09 -25.82
N PRO A 71 14.80 16.97 -24.62
CA PRO A 71 16.11 16.34 -24.45
C PRO A 71 16.04 14.84 -24.78
N GLU A 72 17.05 14.30 -25.48
CA GLU A 72 17.18 12.87 -25.82
C GLU A 72 17.55 12.00 -24.59
N VAL A 73 16.70 11.99 -23.57
CA VAL A 73 16.93 11.23 -22.34
C VAL A 73 16.43 9.78 -22.46
N GLY A 74 15.72 9.46 -23.56
CA GLY A 74 14.93 8.25 -23.70
C GLY A 74 13.69 8.27 -22.79
N ALA A 75 12.67 7.48 -23.12
CA ALA A 75 11.46 7.33 -22.29
C ALA A 75 11.51 5.97 -21.58
N PRO A 76 12.15 5.86 -20.41
CA PRO A 76 12.31 4.58 -19.71
C PRO A 76 10.96 4.03 -19.22
N ASP A 77 10.79 2.70 -19.22
CA ASP A 77 9.55 2.08 -18.72
C ASP A 77 9.20 2.54 -17.29
N PRO A 78 7.98 3.04 -17.06
CA PRO A 78 7.63 3.70 -15.81
C PRO A 78 7.50 2.76 -14.60
N TRP A 79 7.51 1.44 -14.80
CA TRP A 79 7.41 0.46 -13.70
C TRP A 79 8.73 -0.27 -13.43
N ILE A 80 9.66 -0.30 -14.38
CA ILE A 80 10.94 -1.03 -14.25
C ILE A 80 12.11 -0.09 -13.98
N ASN A 81 12.15 1.06 -14.66
CA ASN A 81 13.31 1.94 -14.68
C ASN A 81 13.03 3.25 -13.95
N GLY A 82 13.91 3.63 -13.04
CA GLY A 82 13.85 4.91 -12.35
C GLY A 82 14.42 6.04 -13.21
N VAL A 83 13.85 7.24 -13.06
CA VAL A 83 14.40 8.49 -13.62
C VAL A 83 15.14 9.23 -12.51
N ASP A 84 16.27 9.88 -12.82
CA ASP A 84 16.91 10.81 -11.89
C ASP A 84 16.05 12.08 -11.74
N VAL A 85 15.19 12.06 -10.73
CA VAL A 85 14.27 13.16 -10.40
C VAL A 85 15.00 14.42 -9.90
N ASN A 86 16.28 14.32 -9.56
CA ASN A 86 17.07 15.47 -9.10
C ASN A 86 17.83 16.16 -10.24
N SER A 87 17.80 15.58 -11.45
CA SER A 87 18.47 16.17 -12.60
C SER A 87 17.85 17.54 -12.97
N PRO A 88 18.65 18.53 -13.44
CA PRO A 88 18.12 19.81 -13.88
C PRO A 88 17.03 19.69 -14.96
N ALA A 89 17.16 18.72 -15.87
CA ALA A 89 16.18 18.45 -16.91
C ALA A 89 14.84 17.95 -16.36
N TYR A 90 14.85 17.15 -15.29
CA TYR A 90 13.60 16.72 -14.64
C TYR A 90 12.95 17.85 -13.84
N GLN A 91 13.75 18.72 -13.22
CA GLN A 91 13.23 19.89 -12.50
C GLN A 91 12.61 20.92 -13.45
N GLU A 92 13.20 21.15 -14.62
CA GLU A 92 12.58 21.96 -15.67
C GLU A 92 11.25 21.36 -16.12
N TYR A 93 11.21 20.06 -16.39
CA TYR A 93 9.98 19.32 -16.71
C TYR A 93 8.88 19.53 -15.64
N GLN A 94 9.22 19.39 -14.36
CA GLN A 94 8.29 19.59 -13.23
C GLN A 94 7.77 21.03 -13.10
N SER A 95 8.48 22.01 -13.68
CA SER A 95 8.12 23.43 -13.61
C SER A 95 7.14 23.88 -14.70
N ILE A 96 6.89 23.05 -15.70
CA ILE A 96 6.05 23.38 -16.86
C ILE A 96 4.66 22.80 -16.65
N LEU A 97 3.58 23.56 -16.91
CA LEU A 97 2.20 23.14 -16.62
C LEU A 97 1.97 22.82 -15.13
N SER A 98 2.71 23.46 -14.22
CA SER A 98 2.72 23.17 -12.78
C SER A 98 1.93 24.19 -11.95
N THR A 99 1.10 25.04 -12.59
CA THR A 99 0.25 26.02 -11.89
C THR A 99 -0.73 25.35 -10.94
N LEU A 100 -1.13 24.12 -11.25
CA LEU A 100 -1.98 23.24 -10.44
C LEU A 100 -1.26 21.90 -10.28
N ALA A 101 -1.68 21.10 -9.30
CA ALA A 101 -1.07 19.79 -9.09
C ALA A 101 -1.26 18.85 -10.31
N PRO A 102 -2.46 18.67 -10.88
CA PRO A 102 -2.60 18.05 -12.19
C PRO A 102 -2.16 19.01 -13.30
N MET A 103 -1.41 18.50 -14.29
CA MET A 103 -1.04 19.25 -15.48
C MET A 103 -2.16 19.30 -16.52
N ALA A 104 -3.00 18.26 -16.56
CA ALA A 104 -4.04 18.07 -17.57
C ALA A 104 -5.15 17.15 -17.05
N ARG A 105 -6.19 16.98 -17.87
CA ARG A 105 -7.28 16.03 -17.66
C ARG A 105 -7.43 15.15 -18.89
N LEU A 106 -7.47 13.84 -18.68
CA LEU A 106 -7.70 12.84 -19.73
C LEU A 106 -9.13 12.33 -19.67
N ARG A 107 -9.79 12.22 -20.83
CA ARG A 107 -11.14 11.68 -20.94
C ARG A 107 -11.27 10.71 -22.09
N ALA A 108 -11.88 9.56 -21.87
CA ALA A 108 -12.23 8.61 -22.93
C ALA A 108 -13.67 8.11 -22.70
N PRO A 109 -14.67 8.75 -23.34
CA PRO A 109 -16.09 8.46 -23.11
C PRO A 109 -16.48 7.00 -23.41
N ALA A 110 -15.87 6.37 -24.41
CA ALA A 110 -16.14 4.98 -24.80
C ALA A 110 -15.92 3.96 -23.66
N VAL A 111 -15.14 4.35 -22.64
CA VAL A 111 -14.77 3.49 -21.49
C VAL A 111 -15.04 4.17 -20.14
N ASP A 112 -15.85 5.22 -20.12
CA ASP A 112 -16.23 5.99 -18.92
C ASP A 112 -15.03 6.53 -18.12
N LEU A 113 -13.95 6.89 -18.83
CA LEU A 113 -12.71 7.36 -18.22
C LEU A 113 -12.69 8.88 -18.14
N ASP A 114 -12.36 9.39 -16.95
CA ASP A 114 -12.19 10.82 -16.67
C ASP A 114 -11.24 11.00 -15.48
N LEU A 115 -9.97 11.28 -15.77
CA LEU A 115 -8.87 11.21 -14.81
C LEU A 115 -7.95 12.43 -14.87
N PRO A 116 -7.42 12.89 -13.71
CA PRO A 116 -6.36 13.90 -13.69
C PRO A 116 -5.04 13.29 -14.19
N VAL A 117 -4.25 14.12 -14.88
CA VAL A 117 -2.90 13.79 -15.36
C VAL A 117 -1.87 14.60 -14.57
N TYR A 118 -0.85 13.94 -14.05
CA TYR A 118 0.21 14.51 -13.22
C TYR A 118 1.59 14.31 -13.84
N HIS A 119 2.59 15.05 -13.36
CA HIS A 119 3.98 14.88 -13.76
C HIS A 119 4.59 13.57 -13.27
N GLY A 120 5.32 12.91 -14.16
CA GLY A 120 6.05 11.69 -13.90
C GLY A 120 5.16 10.48 -13.67
N THR A 121 5.79 9.38 -13.31
CA THR A 121 5.15 8.06 -13.21
C THR A 121 5.53 7.35 -11.90
N SER A 122 5.84 8.13 -10.86
CA SER A 122 6.12 7.58 -9.53
C SER A 122 4.91 6.80 -8.98
N THR A 123 5.16 5.86 -8.06
CA THR A 123 4.09 5.10 -7.40
C THR A 123 3.06 6.01 -6.72
N SER A 124 3.48 7.16 -6.17
CA SER A 124 2.57 8.15 -5.58
C SER A 124 1.65 8.78 -6.62
N VAL A 125 2.16 9.07 -7.82
CA VAL A 125 1.37 9.62 -8.92
C VAL A 125 0.39 8.57 -9.44
N LEU A 126 0.87 7.36 -9.74
CA LEU A 126 0.05 6.31 -10.35
C LEU A 126 -1.01 5.73 -9.39
N SER A 127 -0.85 5.88 -8.07
CA SER A 127 -1.88 5.53 -7.09
C SER A 127 -3.02 6.54 -6.99
N HIS A 128 -2.82 7.76 -7.52
CA HIS A 128 -3.78 8.87 -7.42
C HIS A 128 -4.24 9.41 -8.78
N GLY A 129 -3.76 8.90 -9.91
CA GLY A 129 -4.17 9.38 -11.22
C GLY A 129 -3.24 8.92 -12.35
N VAL A 130 -3.37 9.57 -13.50
CA VAL A 130 -2.57 9.27 -14.68
C VAL A 130 -1.25 10.02 -14.57
N GLY A 131 -0.14 9.34 -14.85
CA GLY A 131 1.18 9.93 -14.91
C GLY A 131 1.59 10.24 -16.34
N HIS A 132 2.18 11.39 -16.59
CA HIS A 132 2.86 11.67 -17.85
C HIS A 132 4.26 11.04 -17.84
N LEU A 133 4.61 10.30 -18.89
CA LEU A 133 5.92 9.66 -18.99
C LEU A 133 7.02 10.69 -19.28
N TYR A 134 7.91 10.92 -18.32
CA TYR A 134 9.07 11.78 -18.54
C TYR A 134 9.94 11.25 -19.69
N GLY A 135 10.47 12.18 -20.49
CA GLY A 135 11.18 11.87 -21.74
C GLY A 135 10.28 11.79 -22.98
N THR A 136 8.96 11.94 -22.81
CA THR A 136 8.00 12.09 -23.93
C THR A 136 7.47 13.52 -24.00
N ALA A 137 6.83 13.88 -25.12
CA ALA A 137 6.31 15.23 -25.31
C ALA A 137 5.18 15.54 -24.31
N LEU A 138 5.18 16.75 -23.73
CA LEU A 138 4.06 17.24 -22.92
C LEU A 138 2.77 17.21 -23.74
N PRO A 139 1.60 16.98 -23.11
CA PRO A 139 0.37 16.66 -23.82
C PRO A 139 -0.34 17.93 -24.34
N VAL A 140 0.40 18.81 -25.02
CA VAL A 140 -0.07 20.03 -25.71
C VAL A 140 -0.17 19.86 -27.22
N GLY A 141 0.20 18.69 -27.75
CA GLY A 141 0.18 18.35 -29.16
C GLY A 141 1.24 19.08 -29.99
N GLY A 142 1.08 19.02 -31.32
CA GLY A 142 1.99 19.60 -32.30
C GLY A 142 2.61 18.54 -33.22
N GLU A 143 2.94 18.94 -34.45
CA GLU A 143 3.57 18.04 -35.41
C GLU A 143 4.92 17.53 -34.91
N GLY A 144 5.18 16.23 -35.10
CA GLY A 144 6.39 15.58 -34.64
C GLY A 144 6.42 15.28 -33.14
N THR A 145 5.30 15.47 -32.43
CA THR A 145 5.22 15.19 -31.00
C THR A 145 4.55 13.85 -30.73
N HIS A 146 5.00 13.17 -29.66
CA HIS A 146 4.37 11.96 -29.15
C HIS A 146 4.34 12.01 -27.63
N ALA A 147 3.15 12.25 -27.07
CA ALA A 147 2.93 12.28 -25.63
C ALA A 147 2.53 10.89 -25.13
N VAL A 148 2.99 10.51 -23.94
CA VAL A 148 2.66 9.20 -23.36
C VAL A 148 2.07 9.36 -21.96
N LEU A 149 0.88 8.82 -21.77
CA LEU A 149 0.13 8.86 -20.52
C LEU A 149 0.00 7.46 -19.93
N THR A 150 0.38 7.31 -18.67
CA THR A 150 0.56 6.05 -17.98
C THR A 150 -0.45 5.91 -16.84
N GLY A 151 -1.09 4.76 -16.71
CA GLY A 151 -2.03 4.49 -15.62
C GLY A 151 -2.03 3.01 -15.21
N HIS A 152 -2.37 2.73 -13.96
CA HIS A 152 -2.47 1.35 -13.48
C HIS A 152 -3.67 0.60 -14.07
N THR A 153 -3.51 -0.72 -14.16
CA THR A 153 -4.59 -1.68 -14.33
C THR A 153 -4.53 -2.69 -13.18
N GLY A 154 -5.70 -3.08 -12.65
CA GLY A 154 -5.89 -4.10 -11.64
C GLY A 154 -5.73 -3.64 -10.20
N LEU A 155 -5.93 -2.34 -9.90
CA LEU A 155 -5.94 -1.88 -8.51
C LEU A 155 -7.21 -2.36 -7.78
N ALA A 156 -7.06 -2.75 -6.51
CA ALA A 156 -8.17 -3.31 -5.73
C ALA A 156 -9.30 -2.32 -5.42
N THR A 157 -9.03 -1.01 -5.50
CA THR A 157 -9.90 0.05 -5.00
C THR A 157 -10.08 1.22 -5.96
N LEU A 158 -9.58 1.14 -7.20
CA LEU A 158 -9.67 2.22 -8.18
C LEU A 158 -9.58 1.66 -9.61
N THR A 159 -10.46 2.10 -10.52
CA THR A 159 -10.55 1.50 -11.86
C THR A 159 -9.45 1.94 -12.83
N MET A 160 -8.97 3.18 -12.77
CA MET A 160 -7.88 3.68 -13.61
C MET A 160 -8.00 3.27 -15.10
N PHE A 161 -7.02 2.53 -15.63
CA PHE A 161 -6.92 2.11 -17.03
C PHE A 161 -7.43 0.68 -17.26
N ASP A 162 -8.13 0.06 -16.29
CA ASP A 162 -8.70 -1.30 -16.41
C ASP A 162 -9.48 -1.51 -17.72
N ASN A 163 -10.23 -0.49 -18.14
CA ASN A 163 -11.09 -0.56 -19.31
C ASN A 163 -10.39 -0.17 -20.62
N LEU A 164 -9.09 0.17 -20.64
CA LEU A 164 -8.39 0.51 -21.89
C LEU A 164 -8.44 -0.63 -22.92
N THR A 165 -8.54 -1.88 -22.46
CA THR A 165 -8.72 -3.07 -23.31
C THR A 165 -10.01 -3.05 -24.14
N HIS A 166 -10.98 -2.20 -23.79
CA HIS A 166 -12.24 -2.05 -24.50
C HIS A 166 -12.22 -0.95 -25.57
N LEU A 167 -11.19 -0.10 -25.61
CA LEU A 167 -11.01 0.90 -26.67
C LEU A 167 -10.72 0.23 -28.01
N ARG A 168 -11.29 0.78 -29.08
CA ARG A 168 -11.19 0.29 -30.44
C ARG A 168 -10.75 1.40 -31.38
N ALA A 169 -10.22 1.01 -32.53
CA ALA A 169 -9.92 1.97 -33.58
C ALA A 169 -11.19 2.79 -33.94
N GLY A 170 -11.05 4.10 -34.04
CA GLY A 170 -12.14 5.06 -34.24
C GLY A 170 -12.75 5.64 -32.97
N ASP A 171 -12.48 5.07 -31.78
CA ASP A 171 -12.87 5.69 -30.52
C ASP A 171 -12.07 6.99 -30.30
N VAL A 172 -12.69 8.00 -29.70
CA VAL A 172 -12.03 9.29 -29.44
C VAL A 172 -11.79 9.47 -27.94
N PHE A 173 -10.57 9.88 -27.59
CA PHE A 173 -10.24 10.39 -26.27
C PHE A 173 -9.72 11.83 -26.37
N THR A 174 -9.82 12.59 -25.30
CA THR A 174 -9.42 14.00 -25.26
C THR A 174 -8.51 14.29 -24.09
N VAL A 175 -7.55 15.20 -24.31
CA VAL A 175 -6.77 15.82 -23.25
C VAL A 175 -7.16 17.29 -23.14
N GLU A 176 -7.60 17.70 -21.96
CA GLU A 176 -7.84 19.10 -21.61
C GLU A 176 -6.60 19.64 -20.89
N VAL A 177 -5.95 20.65 -21.46
CA VAL A 177 -4.71 21.26 -20.92
C VAL A 177 -4.74 22.77 -21.09
N MET A 178 -4.60 23.52 -19.99
CA MET A 178 -4.61 24.99 -20.00
C MET A 178 -5.76 25.63 -20.81
N GLY A 179 -6.94 25.00 -20.79
CA GLY A 179 -8.15 25.48 -21.46
C GLY A 179 -8.29 25.06 -22.92
N GLN A 180 -7.26 24.39 -23.48
CA GLN A 180 -7.32 23.75 -24.78
C GLN A 180 -7.87 22.33 -24.63
N VAL A 181 -8.63 21.87 -25.63
CA VAL A 181 -9.13 20.50 -25.72
C VAL A 181 -8.55 19.87 -26.97
N LEU A 182 -7.71 18.86 -26.79
CA LEU A 182 -7.01 18.15 -27.86
C LEU A 182 -7.66 16.77 -28.01
N ALA A 183 -8.23 16.49 -29.18
CA ALA A 183 -8.88 15.22 -29.47
C ALA A 183 -7.97 14.27 -30.25
N TYR A 184 -7.97 13.01 -29.86
CA TYR A 184 -7.21 11.95 -30.51
C TYR A 184 -8.13 10.80 -30.83
N GLU A 185 -8.09 10.34 -32.07
CA GLU A 185 -8.77 9.14 -32.52
C GLU A 185 -7.84 7.95 -32.34
N VAL A 186 -8.33 6.90 -31.69
CA VAL A 186 -7.59 5.64 -31.51
C VAL A 186 -7.35 5.03 -32.89
N THR A 187 -6.10 4.81 -33.24
CA THR A 187 -5.71 4.17 -34.51
C THR A 187 -5.52 2.67 -34.35
N GLY A 188 -5.15 2.22 -33.13
CA GLY A 188 -4.98 0.82 -32.82
C GLY A 188 -4.46 0.58 -31.41
N THR A 189 -4.35 -0.69 -31.06
CA THR A 189 -3.76 -1.14 -29.80
C THR A 189 -2.69 -2.19 -30.06
N GLU A 190 -1.64 -2.21 -29.25
CA GLU A 190 -0.61 -3.24 -29.31
C GLU A 190 -0.17 -3.67 -27.91
N THR A 191 0.35 -4.90 -27.80
CA THR A 191 0.94 -5.43 -26.58
C THR A 191 2.43 -5.65 -26.79
N VAL A 192 3.24 -5.05 -25.92
CA VAL A 192 4.70 -4.99 -26.07
C VAL A 192 5.39 -5.41 -24.78
N LEU A 193 6.67 -5.77 -24.85
CA LEU A 193 7.47 -5.96 -23.64
C LEU A 193 7.81 -4.59 -23.02
N PRO A 194 8.03 -4.51 -21.70
CA PRO A 194 8.37 -3.25 -21.04
C PRO A 194 9.60 -2.53 -21.63
N GLN A 195 10.57 -3.28 -22.14
CA GLN A 195 11.78 -2.74 -22.77
C GLN A 195 11.58 -2.22 -24.21
N ASP A 196 10.43 -2.47 -24.85
CA ASP A 196 10.17 -2.11 -26.25
C ASP A 196 9.73 -0.64 -26.39
N ILE A 197 10.57 0.29 -25.90
CA ILE A 197 10.26 1.72 -25.84
C ILE A 197 10.24 2.42 -27.21
N ASP A 198 10.80 1.80 -28.25
CA ASP A 198 10.81 2.37 -29.61
C ASP A 198 9.40 2.59 -30.19
N ARG A 199 8.40 1.89 -29.63
CA ARG A 199 6.99 1.98 -30.02
C ARG A 199 6.31 3.29 -29.65
N ILE A 200 6.90 4.03 -28.73
CA ILE A 200 6.42 5.35 -28.29
C ILE A 200 7.31 6.49 -28.78
N ALA A 201 8.19 6.22 -29.74
CA ALA A 201 9.01 7.25 -30.35
C ALA A 201 8.16 8.27 -31.16
N PRO A 202 8.58 9.53 -31.23
CA PRO A 202 7.92 10.52 -32.08
C PRO A 202 8.05 10.17 -33.57
N VAL A 203 6.99 10.44 -34.33
CA VAL A 203 6.98 10.24 -35.79
C VAL A 203 6.88 11.59 -36.48
N ALA A 204 7.82 11.88 -37.37
CA ALA A 204 7.89 13.15 -38.07
C ALA A 204 6.57 13.48 -38.80
N GLY A 205 6.07 14.71 -38.58
CA GLY A 205 4.82 15.19 -39.18
C GLY A 205 3.53 14.62 -38.56
N GLN A 206 3.61 13.83 -37.49
CA GLN A 206 2.44 13.32 -36.78
C GLN A 206 2.33 13.91 -35.37
N ASP A 207 1.11 14.16 -34.92
CA ASP A 207 0.78 14.53 -33.54
C ASP A 207 0.11 13.31 -32.89
N LEU A 208 0.85 12.63 -32.01
CA LEU A 208 0.49 11.33 -31.44
C LEU A 208 0.35 11.41 -29.92
N LEU A 209 -0.56 10.61 -29.38
CA LEU A 209 -0.65 10.39 -27.94
C LEU A 209 -0.96 8.92 -27.66
N THR A 210 -0.15 8.28 -26.83
CA THR A 210 -0.35 6.88 -26.45
C THR A 210 -0.75 6.76 -24.98
N LEU A 211 -1.81 6.00 -24.71
CA LEU A 211 -2.19 5.57 -23.36
C LEU A 211 -1.53 4.22 -23.06
N VAL A 212 -0.89 4.11 -21.90
CA VAL A 212 -0.08 2.94 -21.54
C VAL A 212 -0.53 2.36 -20.20
N THR A 213 -0.71 1.05 -20.16
CA THR A 213 -0.95 0.30 -18.93
C THR A 213 -0.28 -1.07 -18.94
N CYS A 214 -0.29 -1.75 -17.80
CA CYS A 214 0.21 -3.12 -17.67
C CYS A 214 -0.82 -4.14 -18.18
N THR A 215 -0.33 -5.24 -18.75
CA THR A 215 -1.16 -6.35 -19.25
C THR A 215 -0.37 -7.67 -19.20
N PRO A 216 -1.00 -8.86 -19.22
CA PRO A 216 -2.41 -9.16 -18.94
C PRO A 216 -2.82 -8.81 -17.50
N TYR A 217 -4.13 -8.62 -17.28
CA TYR A 217 -4.70 -8.27 -15.98
C TYR A 217 -4.25 -9.23 -14.87
N GLY A 218 -3.69 -8.69 -13.79
CA GLY A 218 -3.18 -9.47 -12.63
C GLY A 218 -1.83 -10.15 -12.86
N ILE A 219 -1.26 -10.08 -14.07
CA ILE A 219 0.08 -10.60 -14.40
C ILE A 219 1.06 -9.46 -14.66
N ASN A 220 0.64 -8.43 -15.41
CA ASN A 220 1.38 -7.18 -15.64
C ASN A 220 2.78 -7.33 -16.29
N SER A 221 3.04 -8.47 -16.92
CA SER A 221 4.31 -8.80 -17.60
C SER A 221 4.61 -7.99 -18.87
N HIS A 222 3.60 -7.41 -19.50
CA HIS A 222 3.66 -6.68 -20.76
C HIS A 222 3.03 -5.29 -20.58
N ARG A 223 3.10 -4.46 -21.62
CA ARG A 223 2.41 -3.17 -21.72
C ARG A 223 1.35 -3.21 -22.81
N LEU A 224 0.16 -2.73 -22.51
CA LEU A 224 -0.86 -2.41 -23.50
C LEU A 224 -0.68 -0.94 -23.89
N LEU A 225 -0.44 -0.70 -25.17
CA LEU A 225 -0.37 0.62 -25.78
C LEU A 225 -1.67 0.86 -26.56
N VAL A 226 -2.33 1.99 -26.31
CA VAL A 226 -3.45 2.48 -27.11
C VAL A 226 -3.00 3.74 -27.81
N HIS A 227 -2.78 3.65 -29.12
CA HIS A 227 -2.28 4.76 -29.92
C HIS A 227 -3.42 5.65 -30.38
N GLY A 228 -3.29 6.95 -30.16
CA GLY A 228 -4.16 7.97 -30.69
C GLY A 228 -3.42 8.91 -31.63
N GLN A 229 -4.08 9.28 -32.73
CA GLN A 229 -3.62 10.31 -33.64
C GLN A 229 -4.51 11.54 -33.51
N ARG A 230 -3.89 12.73 -33.54
CA ARG A 230 -4.60 14.00 -33.44
C ARG A 230 -5.66 14.13 -34.53
N VAL A 231 -6.87 14.51 -34.11
CA VAL A 231 -7.98 14.87 -34.99
C VAL A 231 -8.57 16.22 -34.59
N GLU A 232 -9.34 16.83 -35.48
CA GLU A 232 -10.18 17.96 -35.11
C GLU A 232 -11.18 17.50 -34.04
N ALA A 233 -11.38 18.31 -33.00
CA ALA A 233 -12.30 17.97 -31.93
C ALA A 233 -13.71 17.78 -32.51
N PRO A 234 -14.30 16.58 -32.42
CA PRO A 234 -15.66 16.38 -32.89
C PRO A 234 -16.60 17.21 -32.01
N GLY A 235 -17.36 18.13 -32.62
CA GLY A 235 -18.19 19.17 -31.97
C GLY A 235 -18.59 18.95 -30.50
N GLN A 236 -19.85 18.58 -30.23
CA GLN A 236 -20.27 18.21 -28.86
C GLN A 236 -19.97 16.72 -28.63
N LEU A 237 -18.82 16.43 -28.03
CA LEU A 237 -18.61 15.14 -27.36
C LEU A 237 -19.62 15.00 -26.21
N ASP A 238 -20.29 13.86 -26.07
CA ASP A 238 -21.08 13.58 -24.86
C ASP A 238 -20.10 13.47 -23.69
N GLN A 239 -20.13 14.49 -22.85
CA GLN A 239 -19.21 14.67 -21.74
C GLN A 239 -19.83 14.27 -20.40
N ARG A 240 -20.92 13.51 -20.40
CA ARG A 240 -21.48 12.96 -19.17
C ARG A 240 -20.55 11.89 -18.61
N TYR A 241 -20.27 11.97 -17.32
CA TYR A 241 -19.50 10.97 -16.62
C TYR A 241 -20.43 9.92 -16.00
N SER A 242 -20.16 8.66 -16.32
CA SER A 242 -20.62 7.50 -15.56
C SER A 242 -19.43 6.99 -14.75
N SER A 243 -19.66 6.51 -13.52
CA SER A 243 -18.59 5.76 -12.85
C SER A 243 -18.38 4.44 -13.58
N PRO A 244 -17.14 4.10 -13.99
CA PRO A 244 -16.89 2.87 -14.72
C PRO A 244 -17.21 1.66 -13.85
N TRP A 245 -17.99 0.74 -14.39
CA TRP A 245 -18.49 -0.43 -13.66
C TRP A 245 -17.73 -1.70 -14.07
N GLN A 246 -17.09 -2.34 -13.10
CA GLN A 246 -16.32 -3.57 -13.34
C GLN A 246 -17.18 -4.83 -13.26
N TRP A 247 -16.91 -5.84 -14.09
CA TRP A 247 -17.68 -7.09 -14.13
C TRP A 247 -17.73 -7.82 -12.78
N TRP A 248 -16.64 -7.77 -12.01
CA TRP A 248 -16.56 -8.40 -10.69
C TRP A 248 -17.49 -7.72 -9.67
N MET A 249 -17.76 -6.41 -9.83
CA MET A 249 -18.70 -5.68 -8.97
C MET A 249 -20.13 -6.20 -9.20
N THR A 250 -20.49 -6.50 -10.45
CA THR A 250 -21.77 -7.15 -10.77
C THR A 250 -21.90 -8.48 -10.05
N ILE A 251 -20.87 -9.33 -10.11
CA ILE A 251 -20.87 -10.64 -9.44
C ILE A 251 -21.00 -10.48 -7.93
N ALA A 252 -20.25 -9.56 -7.33
CA ALA A 252 -20.32 -9.30 -5.90
C ALA A 252 -21.73 -8.86 -5.48
N VAL A 253 -22.33 -7.92 -6.21
CA VAL A 253 -23.70 -7.43 -5.93
C VAL A 253 -24.74 -8.53 -6.14
N VAL A 254 -24.65 -9.32 -7.22
CA VAL A 254 -25.57 -10.44 -7.47
C VAL A 254 -25.47 -11.49 -6.37
N LEU A 255 -24.25 -11.88 -5.98
CA LEU A 255 -24.03 -12.83 -4.89
C LEU A 255 -24.60 -12.30 -3.57
N ALA A 256 -24.40 -11.01 -3.29
CA ALA A 256 -24.97 -10.35 -2.13
C ALA A 256 -26.50 -10.40 -2.13
N VAL A 257 -27.14 -10.10 -3.26
CA VAL A 257 -28.59 -10.18 -3.42
C VAL A 257 -29.08 -11.61 -3.24
N LEU A 258 -28.41 -12.61 -3.83
CA LEU A 258 -28.77 -14.02 -3.67
C LEU A 258 -28.68 -14.48 -2.21
N ILE A 259 -27.65 -14.05 -1.47
CA ILE A 259 -27.50 -14.32 -0.04
C ILE A 259 -28.66 -13.69 0.74
N VAL A 260 -29.02 -12.43 0.46
CA VAL A 260 -30.15 -11.75 1.12
C VAL A 260 -31.48 -12.44 0.81
N LEU A 261 -31.73 -12.80 -0.46
CA LEU A 261 -32.93 -13.53 -0.87
C LEU A 261 -33.01 -14.90 -0.20
N TYR A 262 -31.89 -15.62 -0.09
CA TYR A 262 -31.81 -16.88 0.64
C TYR A 262 -32.15 -16.68 2.12
N LEU A 263 -31.63 -15.63 2.78
CA LEU A 263 -31.96 -15.31 4.17
C LEU A 263 -33.45 -14.98 4.35
N LEU A 264 -34.05 -14.23 3.42
CA LEU A 264 -35.47 -13.86 3.45
C LEU A 264 -36.39 -15.07 3.20
N TRP A 265 -36.03 -15.92 2.25
CA TRP A 265 -36.76 -17.17 2.01
C TRP A 265 -36.67 -18.10 3.22
N TRP A 266 -35.47 -18.21 3.81
CA TRP A 266 -35.24 -19.03 4.99
C TRP A 266 -35.97 -18.50 6.23
N SER A 267 -36.04 -17.18 6.42
CA SER A 267 -36.78 -16.57 7.53
C SER A 267 -38.29 -16.80 7.39
N ARG A 268 -38.83 -16.77 6.16
CA ARG A 268 -40.25 -17.09 5.86
C ARG A 268 -40.59 -18.57 6.06
N ARG A 269 -39.63 -19.49 5.96
CA ARG A 269 -39.84 -20.94 6.22
C ARG A 269 -39.80 -21.31 7.70
N ARG A 270 -39.50 -20.37 8.61
CA ARG A 270 -39.68 -20.57 10.05
C ARG A 270 -41.17 -20.45 10.38
N LYS A 271 -41.80 -21.52 10.87
CA LYS A 271 -43.13 -21.42 11.50
C LYS A 271 -43.05 -20.39 12.64
N PRO A 272 -44.04 -19.49 12.80
CA PRO A 272 -44.03 -18.54 13.92
C PRO A 272 -44.00 -19.31 15.24
N ALA A 273 -43.00 -19.05 16.08
CA ALA A 273 -43.08 -19.40 17.49
C ALA A 273 -44.11 -18.48 18.14
N GLN A 274 -44.98 -19.03 18.98
CA GLN A 274 -46.04 -18.29 19.67
C GLN A 274 -45.48 -17.04 20.38
N PRO A 275 -46.20 -15.91 20.36
CA PRO A 275 -45.78 -14.71 21.07
C PRO A 275 -45.95 -14.92 22.58
N THR A 276 -44.84 -14.96 23.32
CA THR A 276 -44.88 -14.68 24.75
C THR A 276 -44.82 -13.17 24.97
N ALA A 277 -45.88 -12.66 25.59
CA ALA A 277 -45.99 -11.30 26.07
C ALA A 277 -45.09 -11.03 27.29
N ALA A 278 -45.06 -9.75 27.70
CA ALA A 278 -44.53 -9.17 28.95
C ALA A 278 -43.06 -8.68 28.86
N ILE A 279 -42.65 -7.44 29.20
CA ILE A 279 -43.24 -6.32 29.98
C ILE A 279 -42.59 -5.00 29.53
N THR A 280 -43.39 -3.95 29.56
CA THR A 280 -43.08 -2.51 29.46
C THR A 280 -42.18 -2.00 30.60
N ALA A 281 -41.23 -1.11 30.28
CA ALA A 281 -40.75 -0.10 31.22
C ALA A 281 -40.40 1.19 30.46
N VAL A 282 -41.21 2.22 30.68
CA VAL A 282 -40.94 3.62 30.34
C VAL A 282 -40.36 4.29 31.58
N GLY A 283 -39.34 5.13 31.42
CA GLY A 283 -38.82 6.01 32.47
C GLY A 283 -37.92 7.09 31.87
N ALA A 284 -38.37 8.35 31.97
CA ALA A 284 -37.77 9.57 31.43
C ALA A 284 -36.70 10.18 32.35
N VAL A 285 -35.92 11.17 31.85
CA VAL A 285 -35.73 12.53 32.44
C VAL A 285 -34.54 13.29 31.78
N LEU A 286 -34.93 14.39 31.11
CA LEU A 286 -34.40 15.76 31.00
C LEU A 286 -32.94 16.15 30.62
N ALA A 287 -32.94 17.19 29.78
CA ALA A 287 -31.87 18.01 29.22
C ALA A 287 -31.20 19.00 30.20
N ALA A 288 -30.01 19.49 29.85
CA ALA A 288 -29.61 20.91 29.91
C ALA A 288 -28.18 21.13 29.36
N GLY A 289 -28.00 22.09 28.45
CA GLY A 289 -26.68 22.67 28.14
C GLY A 289 -26.46 23.09 26.69
N LEU A 290 -27.12 24.16 26.23
CA LEU A 290 -26.75 24.94 25.04
C LEU A 290 -25.89 26.15 25.47
N ALA A 291 -24.96 26.54 24.59
CA ALA A 291 -24.24 27.83 24.44
C ALA A 291 -22.71 27.62 24.38
N THR A 292 -21.90 28.22 23.50
CA THR A 292 -22.06 29.26 22.47
C THR A 292 -20.74 29.38 21.69
N ALA A 293 -20.85 29.70 20.39
CA ALA A 293 -20.01 30.59 19.58
C ALA A 293 -18.48 30.38 19.40
N SER A 294 -18.08 30.34 18.12
CA SER A 294 -16.77 30.62 17.48
C SER A 294 -16.16 31.98 17.90
N PRO A 295 -14.91 32.41 17.52
CA PRO A 295 -13.99 31.93 16.47
C PRO A 295 -12.47 31.84 16.84
N THR A 296 -11.64 31.40 15.89
CA THR A 296 -10.14 31.46 15.80
C THR A 296 -9.53 32.83 16.15
N PRO A 297 -8.18 33.02 16.34
CA PRO A 297 -7.02 32.12 16.11
C PRO A 297 -5.95 32.14 17.25
N ALA A 298 -4.96 31.22 17.24
CA ALA A 298 -3.66 31.46 17.89
C ALA A 298 -2.58 30.49 17.39
N SER A 299 -1.40 31.03 17.11
CA SER A 299 -0.18 30.31 16.73
C SER A 299 0.30 29.39 17.86
N ALA A 300 0.20 28.08 17.66
CA ALA A 300 0.98 27.09 18.38
C ALA A 300 1.79 26.29 17.36
N GLN A 301 3.04 25.99 17.68
CA GLN A 301 3.93 25.20 16.83
C GLN A 301 3.47 23.75 16.88
N GLU A 302 3.17 23.16 15.72
CA GLU A 302 2.58 21.82 15.63
C GLU A 302 3.29 20.96 14.56
N LEU A 303 3.58 19.71 14.93
CA LEU A 303 4.01 18.65 14.04
C LEU A 303 2.87 17.63 13.92
N GLU A 304 2.34 17.45 12.72
CA GLU A 304 1.37 16.41 12.38
C GLU A 304 2.07 15.26 11.66
N VAL A 305 1.95 14.06 12.21
CA VAL A 305 2.42 12.81 11.61
C VAL A 305 1.21 12.04 11.10
N ALA A 306 1.01 12.02 9.78
CA ALA A 306 -0.06 11.26 9.15
C ALA A 306 0.41 9.83 8.82
N THR A 307 -0.39 8.83 9.18
CA THR A 307 -0.18 7.42 8.84
C THR A 307 -1.18 6.97 7.78
N GLU A 308 -0.77 6.08 6.88
CA GLU A 308 -1.64 5.50 5.85
C GLU A 308 -2.58 4.41 6.44
N GLY A 309 -3.43 4.79 7.41
CA GLY A 309 -4.44 3.90 7.99
C GLY A 309 -3.95 2.98 9.12
N ILE A 310 -2.78 3.25 9.70
CA ILE A 310 -2.21 2.53 10.84
C ILE A 310 -2.50 3.32 12.12
N SER A 311 -3.24 2.73 13.07
CA SER A 311 -3.37 3.32 14.40
C SER A 311 -2.12 2.99 15.23
N GLY A 312 -1.35 4.01 15.60
CA GLY A 312 -0.06 3.85 16.28
C GLY A 312 0.21 4.94 17.30
N GLN A 313 1.22 4.73 18.15
CA GLN A 313 1.72 5.76 19.07
C GLN A 313 3.10 6.19 18.58
N PHE A 314 3.27 7.50 18.38
CA PHE A 314 4.51 8.08 17.90
C PHE A 314 5.24 8.77 19.03
N SER A 315 6.57 8.77 18.98
CA SER A 315 7.42 9.60 19.82
C SER A 315 8.23 10.57 18.96
N ALA A 316 8.46 11.76 19.51
CA ALA A 316 9.26 12.81 18.90
C ALA A 316 10.24 13.36 19.94
N ALA A 317 11.54 13.33 19.61
CA ALA A 317 12.61 13.86 20.45
C ALA A 317 13.49 14.82 19.64
N ARG A 318 13.85 15.97 20.23
CA ARG A 318 14.66 16.99 19.55
C ARG A 318 16.12 16.57 19.51
N LEU A 319 16.79 16.72 18.36
CA LEU A 319 18.23 16.55 18.23
C LEU A 319 18.95 17.84 18.66
N GLU A 320 19.41 17.89 19.90
CA GLU A 320 20.10 19.06 20.44
C GLU A 320 21.45 19.28 19.74
N GLY A 321 21.67 20.50 19.25
CA GLY A 321 22.89 20.86 18.51
C GLY A 321 22.93 20.41 17.05
N PHE A 322 21.86 19.81 16.52
CA PHE A 322 21.71 19.49 15.11
C PHE A 322 20.76 20.49 14.44
N ALA A 323 21.26 21.21 13.44
CA ALA A 323 20.50 22.20 12.68
C ALA A 323 20.39 21.78 11.21
N ALA A 324 19.21 21.98 10.63
CA ALA A 324 18.97 21.83 9.21
C ALA A 324 17.97 22.90 8.78
N ASP A 325 18.19 23.49 7.62
CA ASP A 325 17.38 24.58 7.09
C ASP A 325 16.33 24.09 6.09
N SER A 326 16.38 22.83 5.65
CA SER A 326 15.40 22.25 4.72
C SER A 326 15.24 20.73 4.85
N ALA A 327 14.11 20.20 4.36
CA ALA A 327 13.88 18.76 4.25
C ALA A 327 14.92 18.06 3.34
N GLN A 328 15.47 18.76 2.35
CA GLN A 328 16.54 18.26 1.49
C GLN A 328 17.85 18.06 2.27
N GLN A 329 18.22 19.01 3.14
CA GLN A 329 19.39 18.87 4.02
C GLN A 329 19.19 17.74 5.04
N LEU A 330 17.97 17.57 5.56
CA LEU A 330 17.65 16.42 6.40
C LEU A 330 17.86 15.09 5.67
N GLY A 331 17.38 14.98 4.43
CA GLY A 331 17.58 13.79 3.59
C GLY A 331 19.06 13.49 3.33
N GLN A 332 19.86 14.51 2.99
CA GLN A 332 21.31 14.37 2.79
C GLN A 332 22.05 13.99 4.07
N ALA A 333 21.67 14.58 5.21
CA ALA A 333 22.27 14.26 6.51
C ALA A 333 21.96 12.82 6.95
N VAL A 334 20.74 12.35 6.71
CA VAL A 334 20.35 10.95 6.95
C VAL A 334 21.11 10.00 6.03
N GLN A 335 21.32 10.35 4.76
CA GLN A 335 22.12 9.54 3.84
C GLN A 335 23.61 9.49 4.25
N ALA A 336 24.17 10.61 4.69
CA ALA A 336 25.57 10.70 5.11
C ALA A 336 25.81 10.07 6.50
N ASN A 337 24.84 10.15 7.41
CA ASN A 337 24.88 9.57 8.74
C ASN A 337 23.53 8.93 9.10
N PRO A 338 23.29 7.68 8.69
CA PRO A 338 22.05 6.96 8.98
C PRO A 338 21.76 6.78 10.47
N ARG A 339 22.78 6.95 11.34
CA ARG A 339 22.61 6.87 12.81
C ARG A 339 21.67 7.95 13.34
N LEU A 340 21.48 9.06 12.63
CA LEU A 340 20.55 10.14 13.02
C LEU A 340 19.11 9.65 13.25
N LEU A 341 18.73 8.50 12.68
CA LEU A 341 17.41 7.90 12.80
C LEU A 341 17.30 6.81 13.88
N THR A 342 18.30 6.67 14.76
CA THR A 342 18.31 5.65 15.81
C THR A 342 18.10 6.27 17.21
N SER A 343 17.91 5.41 18.21
CA SER A 343 17.88 5.79 19.63
C SER A 343 19.21 6.40 20.13
N THR A 344 20.29 6.32 19.34
CA THR A 344 21.62 6.83 19.67
C THR A 344 22.21 7.63 18.49
N PRO A 345 21.64 8.81 18.18
CA PRO A 345 21.95 9.55 16.95
C PRO A 345 23.34 10.21 16.93
N GLY A 346 24.11 10.10 18.01
CA GLY A 346 25.36 10.84 18.21
C GLY A 346 25.15 12.30 18.62
N TYR A 347 23.90 12.69 18.87
CA TYR A 347 23.48 13.98 19.41
C TYR A 347 22.71 13.77 20.71
N THR A 348 22.73 14.76 21.60
CA THR A 348 21.91 14.73 22.82
C THR A 348 20.44 14.83 22.41
N LEU A 349 19.62 13.88 22.87
CA LEU A 349 18.17 13.94 22.65
C LEU A 349 17.51 14.77 23.75
N GLY A 350 16.67 15.73 23.33
CA GLY A 350 15.77 16.46 24.22
C GLY A 350 14.67 15.56 24.80
N PRO A 351 13.81 16.10 25.68
CA PRO A 351 12.75 15.32 26.32
C PRO A 351 11.80 14.73 25.27
N GLU A 352 11.62 13.41 25.33
CA GLU A 352 10.75 12.67 24.44
C GLU A 352 9.28 13.04 24.70
N ARG A 353 8.55 13.31 23.62
CA ARG A 353 7.09 13.54 23.67
C ARG A 353 6.41 12.44 22.88
N THR A 354 5.30 11.92 23.40
CA THR A 354 4.55 10.84 22.74
C THR A 354 3.13 11.27 22.40
N GLN A 355 2.64 10.85 21.24
CA GLN A 355 1.26 11.11 20.81
C GLN A 355 0.67 9.92 20.05
N SER A 356 -0.59 9.58 20.34
CA SER A 356 -1.33 8.57 19.59
C SER A 356 -2.03 9.18 18.37
N THR A 357 -2.13 8.41 17.29
CA THR A 357 -2.89 8.79 16.10
C THR A 357 -4.39 8.91 16.40
N ASN A 358 -5.04 9.92 15.84
CA ASN A 358 -6.50 10.10 15.90
C ASN A 358 -7.23 9.15 14.93
N SER A 359 -8.56 9.27 14.83
CA SER A 359 -9.41 8.43 13.97
C SER A 359 -9.15 8.59 12.47
N GLN A 360 -8.34 9.57 12.06
CA GLN A 360 -7.88 9.78 10.69
C GLN A 360 -6.43 9.31 10.47
N GLY A 361 -5.80 8.68 11.47
CA GLY A 361 -4.42 8.23 11.39
C GLY A 361 -3.40 9.34 11.63
N VAL A 362 -3.77 10.47 12.24
CA VAL A 362 -2.86 11.61 12.44
C VAL A 362 -2.47 11.76 13.91
N ALA A 363 -1.16 11.75 14.22
CA ALA A 363 -0.62 12.09 15.53
C ALA A 363 -0.13 13.56 15.54
N THR A 364 -0.69 14.39 16.42
CA THR A 364 -0.37 15.83 16.50
C THR A 364 0.44 16.17 17.74
N PHE A 365 1.66 16.65 17.56
CA PHE A 365 2.54 17.14 18.62
C PHE A 365 2.49 18.67 18.67
N SER A 366 1.92 19.22 19.75
CA SER A 366 1.83 20.68 19.95
C SER A 366 2.90 21.20 20.92
N ASN A 367 3.18 22.50 20.85
CA ASN A 367 4.13 23.22 21.72
C ASN A 367 5.58 22.70 21.61
N LEU A 368 6.03 22.38 20.40
CA LEU A 368 7.40 21.97 20.09
C LEU A 368 8.29 23.19 19.80
N GLU A 369 9.49 23.24 20.38
CA GLU A 369 10.47 24.28 20.06
C GLU A 369 11.01 24.12 18.62
N PRO A 370 11.41 25.20 17.93
CA PRO A 370 12.04 25.07 16.62
C PRO A 370 13.30 24.20 16.65
N GLY A 371 13.41 23.28 15.70
CA GLY A 371 14.54 22.35 15.61
C GLY A 371 14.21 21.08 14.82
N VAL A 372 15.19 20.18 14.77
CA VAL A 372 15.02 18.87 14.11
C VAL A 372 14.61 17.85 15.15
N TYR A 373 13.54 17.13 14.85
CA TYR A 373 13.03 16.05 15.68
C TYR A 373 13.28 14.72 14.99
N VAL A 374 13.75 13.73 15.74
CA VAL A 374 13.67 12.34 15.33
C VAL A 374 12.30 11.81 15.75
N VAL A 375 11.59 11.21 14.80
CA VAL A 375 10.23 10.71 14.99
C VAL A 375 10.22 9.20 14.78
N HIS A 376 9.68 8.49 15.77
CA HIS A 376 9.54 7.04 15.78
C HIS A 376 8.09 6.65 16.01
N GLU A 377 7.67 5.53 15.44
CA GLU A 377 6.48 4.83 15.91
C GLU A 377 6.91 3.80 16.95
N LEU A 378 6.26 3.81 18.13
CA LEU A 378 6.60 2.94 19.25
C LEU A 378 6.37 1.44 18.96
N SER A 379 5.58 1.10 17.94
CA SER A 379 5.40 -0.27 17.41
C SER A 379 6.25 -0.57 16.16
N GLU A 380 7.07 0.38 15.71
CA GLU A 380 8.03 0.24 14.60
C GLU A 380 7.46 -0.25 13.25
N ALA A 381 6.15 -0.09 13.01
CA ALA A 381 5.48 -0.44 11.76
C ALA A 381 5.77 0.55 10.61
N THR A 382 6.41 1.67 10.93
CA THR A 382 6.81 2.72 10.01
C THR A 382 8.30 3.03 10.14
N ALA A 383 8.92 3.49 9.06
CA ALA A 383 10.32 3.85 9.06
C ALA A 383 10.53 5.13 9.89
N PRO A 384 11.53 5.19 10.78
CA PRO A 384 11.85 6.41 11.52
C PRO A 384 12.31 7.50 10.56
N PHE A 385 12.01 8.76 10.88
CA PHE A 385 12.34 9.89 10.02
C PHE A 385 12.67 11.14 10.84
N LEU A 386 13.32 12.12 10.18
CA LEU A 386 13.56 13.43 10.76
C LEU A 386 12.46 14.41 10.32
N ALA A 387 11.96 15.21 11.26
CA ALA A 387 11.01 16.28 11.01
C ALA A 387 11.63 17.63 11.38
N LEU A 388 11.60 18.60 10.46
CA LEU A 388 12.04 19.97 10.72
C LEU A 388 10.87 20.81 11.22
N VAL A 389 10.87 21.17 12.52
CA VAL A 389 9.86 22.06 13.11
C VAL A 389 10.36 23.49 13.08
N ARG A 390 9.59 24.39 12.46
CA ARG A 390 9.92 25.82 12.34
C ARG A 390 8.97 26.70 13.13
N ALA A 391 9.44 27.88 13.51
CA ALA A 391 8.65 28.83 14.27
C ALA A 391 7.47 29.35 13.42
N GLY A 392 6.24 29.13 13.89
CA GLY A 392 5.02 29.64 13.26
C GLY A 392 4.52 28.85 12.04
N GLU A 393 5.15 27.72 11.72
CA GLU A 393 4.74 26.84 10.61
C GLU A 393 4.20 25.50 11.12
N LEU A 394 3.10 25.04 10.53
CA LEU A 394 2.60 23.67 10.71
C LEU A 394 3.49 22.73 9.91
N THR A 395 4.15 21.79 10.59
CA THR A 395 4.98 20.77 9.93
C THR A 395 4.15 19.51 9.72
N ARG A 396 3.95 19.08 8.48
CA ARG A 396 3.33 17.79 8.18
C ARG A 396 4.38 16.79 7.71
N ALA A 397 4.37 15.60 8.31
CA ALA A 397 5.18 14.48 7.90
C ALA A 397 4.29 13.25 7.68
N THR A 398 4.64 12.42 6.71
CA THR A 398 3.93 11.17 6.43
C THR A 398 4.82 10.00 6.83
N ALA A 399 4.33 9.18 7.76
CA ALA A 399 5.03 7.97 8.17
C ALA A 399 4.95 6.93 7.05
N LYS A 400 6.10 6.45 6.58
CA LYS A 400 6.18 5.45 5.50
C LYS A 400 6.17 4.05 6.09
N ALA A 401 5.22 3.21 5.67
CA ALA A 401 5.21 1.80 6.03
C ALA A 401 6.48 1.09 5.55
N THR A 402 7.08 0.24 6.39
CA THR A 402 8.30 -0.52 6.07
C THR A 402 7.95 -1.80 5.29
N PRO A 403 8.55 -2.09 4.11
CA PRO A 403 8.27 -3.31 3.35
C PRO A 403 9.10 -4.53 3.82
N ASN A 404 9.55 -4.54 5.07
CA ASN A 404 10.31 -5.66 5.66
C ASN A 404 9.33 -6.57 6.41
N SER A 405 9.00 -7.72 5.82
CA SER A 405 8.07 -8.68 6.41
C SER A 405 8.64 -10.09 6.37
N ILE A 406 8.27 -10.89 7.36
CA ILE A 406 8.56 -12.31 7.44
C ILE A 406 7.26 -13.08 7.68
N SER A 407 7.11 -14.22 7.03
CA SER A 407 6.04 -15.19 7.24
C SER A 407 6.63 -16.55 7.59
N LYS A 408 5.95 -17.31 8.44
CA LYS A 408 6.33 -18.68 8.80
C LYS A 408 5.13 -19.61 8.68
N THR A 409 5.33 -20.80 8.12
CA THR A 409 4.26 -21.78 7.89
C THR A 409 4.79 -23.20 8.12
N ALA A 410 4.04 -24.02 8.86
CA ALA A 410 4.35 -25.45 8.94
C ALA A 410 3.85 -26.15 7.67
N LEU A 411 4.74 -26.90 7.01
CA LEU A 411 4.40 -27.65 5.80
C LEU A 411 3.73 -29.00 6.10
N SER A 412 3.73 -29.42 7.35
CA SER A 412 2.92 -30.53 7.86
C SER A 412 1.99 -30.03 8.96
N THR A 413 0.74 -30.47 8.93
CA THR A 413 -0.27 -30.16 9.95
C THR A 413 -0.31 -31.18 11.09
N GLN A 414 0.47 -32.26 10.99
CA GLN A 414 0.57 -33.32 11.99
C GLN A 414 2.03 -33.73 12.19
N ALA A 415 2.43 -33.93 13.44
CA ALA A 415 3.74 -34.47 13.80
C ALA A 415 3.58 -35.48 14.94
N ARG A 416 4.44 -36.52 14.94
CA ARG A 416 4.51 -37.52 16.00
C ARG A 416 5.77 -37.28 16.83
N PRO A 417 5.79 -37.62 18.13
CA PRO A 417 7.04 -37.68 18.89
C PRO A 417 8.10 -38.52 18.14
N GLY A 418 9.31 -37.99 18.00
CA GLY A 418 10.39 -38.58 17.20
C GLY A 418 10.29 -38.36 15.67
N GLY A 419 9.20 -37.76 15.18
CA GLY A 419 8.96 -37.47 13.77
C GLY A 419 9.53 -36.13 13.31
N GLU A 420 9.55 -35.92 12.00
CA GLU A 420 10.01 -34.68 11.37
C GLU A 420 8.90 -33.65 11.25
N ALA A 421 9.27 -32.38 11.44
CA ALA A 421 8.43 -31.22 11.15
C ALA A 421 9.22 -30.26 10.25
N VAL A 422 8.54 -29.60 9.32
CA VAL A 422 9.20 -28.65 8.40
C VAL A 422 8.51 -27.31 8.47
N PHE A 423 9.29 -26.28 8.73
CA PHE A 423 8.85 -24.89 8.77
C PHE A 423 9.40 -24.14 7.57
N ARG A 424 8.52 -23.52 6.79
CA ARG A 424 8.92 -22.57 5.76
C ARG A 424 8.90 -21.16 6.33
N LEU A 425 10.03 -20.47 6.31
CA LEU A 425 10.14 -19.05 6.59
C LEU A 425 10.31 -18.33 5.24
N SER A 426 9.55 -17.27 4.99
CA SER A 426 9.69 -16.45 3.79
C SER A 426 9.73 -14.98 4.16
N ALA A 427 10.80 -14.28 3.80
CA ALA A 427 11.01 -12.88 4.14
C ALA A 427 11.31 -12.04 2.88
N THR A 428 10.92 -10.76 2.93
CA THR A 428 11.20 -9.80 1.86
C THR A 428 12.68 -9.42 1.82
N VAL A 429 13.12 -8.78 0.74
CA VAL A 429 14.50 -8.33 0.56
C VAL A 429 14.55 -6.82 0.39
N PRO A 430 15.34 -6.11 1.23
CA PRO A 430 15.45 -4.66 1.15
C PRO A 430 16.05 -4.22 -0.20
N PRO A 431 15.88 -2.95 -0.58
CA PRO A 431 16.59 -2.38 -1.72
C PRO A 431 18.10 -2.52 -1.55
N VAL A 432 18.81 -2.76 -2.65
CA VAL A 432 20.27 -2.66 -2.70
C VAL A 432 20.71 -1.21 -2.49
N ASP A 433 21.89 -0.99 -1.94
CA ASP A 433 22.44 0.35 -1.79
C ASP A 433 22.80 1.00 -3.15
N ALA A 434 23.27 2.25 -3.12
CA ALA A 434 23.65 2.99 -4.32
C ALA A 434 24.80 2.34 -5.13
N SER A 435 25.54 1.41 -4.52
CA SER A 435 26.58 0.60 -5.19
C SER A 435 26.08 -0.77 -5.64
N GLY A 436 24.79 -1.05 -5.46
CA GLY A 436 24.16 -2.32 -5.82
C GLY A 436 24.42 -3.45 -4.82
N ARG A 437 24.74 -3.16 -3.55
CA ARG A 437 25.12 -4.17 -2.55
C ARG A 437 24.12 -4.34 -1.42
N LEU A 438 24.15 -5.53 -0.80
CA LEU A 438 23.52 -5.88 0.48
C LEU A 438 24.63 -6.28 1.46
N HIS A 439 24.54 -5.87 2.73
CA HIS A 439 25.59 -6.09 3.74
C HIS A 439 25.22 -7.18 4.75
N GLN A 440 23.93 -7.47 4.94
CA GLN A 440 23.40 -8.34 5.97
C GLN A 440 22.00 -8.85 5.60
N TYR A 441 21.79 -10.14 5.84
CA TYR A 441 20.49 -10.78 5.72
C TYR A 441 20.43 -11.95 6.69
N VAL A 442 19.72 -11.76 7.82
CA VAL A 442 19.65 -12.76 8.90
C VAL A 442 18.20 -13.07 9.27
N LEU A 443 17.90 -14.37 9.37
CA LEU A 443 16.65 -14.93 9.84
C LEU A 443 16.91 -15.73 11.11
N ILE A 444 16.11 -15.50 12.14
CA ILE A 444 16.26 -16.15 13.44
C ILE A 444 14.99 -16.94 13.72
N ASP A 445 15.10 -18.23 14.01
CA ASP A 445 13.99 -19.10 14.40
C ASP A 445 14.20 -19.55 15.85
N GLU A 446 13.35 -19.07 16.76
CA GLU A 446 13.33 -19.51 18.15
C GLU A 446 12.49 -20.77 18.26
N LEU A 447 13.17 -21.92 18.20
CA LEU A 447 12.50 -23.21 18.24
C LEU A 447 11.73 -23.38 19.55
N GLU A 448 10.55 -24.00 19.46
CA GLU A 448 9.83 -24.48 20.64
C GLU A 448 10.70 -25.52 21.37
N PRO A 449 10.74 -25.57 22.72
CA PRO A 449 11.64 -26.46 23.49
C PRO A 449 11.59 -27.96 23.16
N ARG A 450 10.49 -28.44 22.57
CA ARG A 450 10.25 -29.82 22.12
C ARG A 450 10.65 -30.05 20.66
N LEU A 451 11.16 -29.03 19.96
CA LEU A 451 11.74 -29.15 18.62
C LEU A 451 13.26 -29.15 18.69
N GLU A 452 13.88 -29.89 17.77
CA GLU A 452 15.32 -29.89 17.57
C GLU A 452 15.63 -29.54 16.12
N PHE A 453 16.60 -28.67 15.89
CA PHE A 453 17.07 -28.35 14.54
C PHE A 453 17.76 -29.56 13.90
N ALA A 454 17.30 -29.95 12.71
CA ALA A 454 17.86 -31.08 11.96
C ALA A 454 18.52 -30.66 10.64
N GLY A 455 18.32 -29.42 10.18
CA GLY A 455 19.02 -28.86 9.03
C GLY A 455 18.16 -27.93 8.18
N VAL A 456 18.73 -27.44 7.08
CA VAL A 456 18.00 -26.68 6.05
C VAL A 456 17.68 -27.63 4.90
N ARG A 457 16.39 -27.89 4.66
CA ARG A 457 15.94 -28.77 3.57
C ARG A 457 16.04 -28.09 2.22
N ARG A 458 15.71 -26.80 2.17
CA ARG A 458 15.67 -25.99 0.94
C ARG A 458 15.87 -24.52 1.30
N ALA A 459 16.69 -23.82 0.53
CA ALA A 459 16.81 -22.37 0.59
C ALA A 459 16.77 -21.83 -0.84
N VAL A 460 15.85 -20.91 -1.12
CA VAL A 460 15.64 -20.35 -2.45
C VAL A 460 15.40 -18.85 -2.37
N VAL A 461 15.80 -18.15 -3.43
CA VAL A 461 15.37 -16.80 -3.75
C VAL A 461 14.25 -16.91 -4.78
N ARG A 462 13.12 -16.24 -4.54
CA ARG A 462 11.99 -16.16 -5.47
C ARG A 462 11.90 -14.76 -6.05
N THR A 463 11.87 -14.69 -7.37
CA THR A 463 11.54 -13.50 -8.15
C THR A 463 10.42 -13.85 -9.13
N VAL A 464 9.91 -12.85 -9.86
CA VAL A 464 8.99 -13.08 -10.99
C VAL A 464 9.55 -14.00 -12.07
N ASP A 465 10.88 -14.04 -12.22
CA ASP A 465 11.58 -14.89 -13.21
C ASP A 465 11.75 -16.35 -12.75
N GLY A 466 11.28 -16.65 -11.54
CA GLY A 466 11.23 -18.00 -10.98
C GLY A 466 12.10 -18.17 -9.73
N GLU A 467 12.33 -19.43 -9.36
CA GLU A 467 13.09 -19.77 -8.15
C GLU A 467 14.56 -20.05 -8.49
N LYS A 468 15.47 -19.45 -7.72
CA LYS A 468 16.91 -19.74 -7.76
C LYS A 468 17.36 -20.32 -6.42
N ALA A 469 18.08 -21.44 -6.45
CA ALA A 469 18.56 -22.08 -5.23
C ALA A 469 19.72 -21.31 -4.59
N LEU A 470 19.70 -21.21 -3.27
CA LEU A 470 20.86 -20.86 -2.46
C LEU A 470 21.58 -22.17 -2.12
N GLU A 471 22.74 -22.40 -2.73
CA GLU A 471 23.61 -23.54 -2.39
C GLU A 471 24.18 -23.38 -0.97
N PRO A 472 24.63 -24.48 -0.32
CA PRO A 472 25.19 -24.43 1.05
C PRO A 472 26.34 -23.44 1.26
N ALA A 473 27.09 -23.08 0.20
CA ALA A 473 28.13 -22.06 0.28
C ALA A 473 27.59 -20.63 0.46
N HIS A 474 26.31 -20.38 0.13
CA HIS A 474 25.71 -19.05 0.17
C HIS A 474 25.18 -18.69 1.56
N TYR A 475 25.02 -19.63 2.49
CA TYR A 475 24.45 -19.35 3.80
C TYR A 475 25.07 -20.18 4.92
N THR A 476 24.88 -19.74 6.15
CA THR A 476 25.18 -20.48 7.37
C THR A 476 23.90 -20.65 8.18
N ALA A 477 23.69 -21.84 8.75
CA ALA A 477 22.59 -22.10 9.68
C ALA A 477 23.15 -22.71 10.96
N THR A 478 23.19 -21.95 12.06
CA THR A 478 23.80 -22.37 13.32
C THR A 478 22.79 -22.30 14.47
N VAL A 479 22.93 -23.21 15.44
CA VAL A 479 22.11 -23.18 16.66
C VAL A 479 22.88 -22.38 17.73
N ARG A 480 22.27 -21.31 18.22
CA ARG A 480 22.74 -20.50 19.35
C ARG A 480 21.83 -20.73 20.56
N ASN A 481 22.37 -20.49 21.76
CA ASN A 481 21.62 -20.48 23.02
C ASN A 481 20.69 -21.71 23.23
N GLY A 482 21.12 -22.88 22.74
CA GLY A 482 20.43 -24.16 22.92
C GLY A 482 19.25 -24.44 21.99
N ASN A 483 18.50 -23.43 21.53
CA ASN A 483 17.31 -23.66 20.70
C ASN A 483 17.00 -22.55 19.67
N THR A 484 17.93 -21.63 19.42
CA THR A 484 17.73 -20.53 18.47
C THR A 484 18.51 -20.82 17.19
N VAL A 485 17.83 -20.98 16.06
CA VAL A 485 18.47 -21.20 14.76
C VAL A 485 18.70 -19.85 14.09
N GLU A 486 19.96 -19.51 13.83
CA GLU A 486 20.36 -18.33 13.07
C GLU A 486 20.73 -18.74 11.65
N PHE A 487 19.95 -18.30 10.68
CA PHE A 487 20.24 -18.41 9.25
C PHE A 487 20.79 -17.07 8.74
N SER A 488 22.00 -17.07 8.20
CA SER A 488 22.65 -15.85 7.68
C SER A 488 23.21 -16.09 6.29
N LEU A 489 23.13 -15.09 5.41
CA LEU A 489 23.82 -15.15 4.12
C LEU A 489 25.31 -14.83 4.28
N THR A 490 26.15 -15.60 3.59
CA THR A 490 27.58 -15.30 3.43
C THR A 490 27.77 -14.13 2.47
N ALA A 491 28.99 -13.60 2.35
CA ALA A 491 29.31 -12.59 1.34
C ALA A 491 28.88 -13.03 -0.09
N ALA A 492 29.20 -14.27 -0.48
CA ALA A 492 28.78 -14.81 -1.78
C ALA A 492 27.25 -14.93 -1.90
N GLY A 493 26.56 -15.24 -0.80
CA GLY A 493 25.09 -15.27 -0.76
C GLY A 493 24.46 -13.90 -0.88
N LEU A 494 25.03 -12.89 -0.22
CA LEU A 494 24.60 -11.50 -0.30
C LEU A 494 24.79 -10.92 -1.69
N ASP A 495 25.95 -11.17 -2.33
CA ASP A 495 26.21 -10.72 -3.70
C ASP A 495 25.22 -11.36 -4.70
N LYS A 496 24.98 -12.68 -4.55
CA LYS A 496 23.97 -13.39 -5.35
C LYS A 496 22.56 -12.86 -5.11
N LEU A 497 22.21 -12.56 -3.86
CA LEU A 497 20.90 -12.00 -3.52
C LEU A 497 20.73 -10.59 -4.07
N ALA A 498 21.77 -9.74 -3.96
CA ALA A 498 21.77 -8.38 -4.48
C ALA A 498 21.57 -8.37 -6.01
N GLY A 499 22.28 -9.24 -6.74
CA GLY A 499 22.12 -9.38 -8.18
C GLY A 499 20.72 -9.86 -8.59
N LEU A 500 20.13 -10.81 -7.85
CA LEU A 500 18.76 -11.26 -8.11
C LEU A 500 17.71 -10.23 -7.70
N ARG A 501 18.01 -9.37 -6.72
CA ARG A 501 17.13 -8.30 -6.24
C ARG A 501 17.12 -7.09 -7.19
N GLN A 502 18.22 -6.88 -7.91
CA GLN A 502 18.38 -5.78 -8.87
C GLN A 502 17.41 -5.98 -10.04
N GLY A 503 16.44 -5.08 -10.18
CA GLY A 503 15.35 -5.21 -11.16
C GLY A 503 14.13 -6.03 -10.70
N HIS A 504 14.17 -6.63 -9.50
CA HIS A 504 13.10 -7.49 -8.97
C HIS A 504 12.63 -7.02 -7.57
N PRO A 505 11.84 -5.94 -7.45
CA PRO A 505 11.37 -5.37 -6.18
C PRO A 505 10.60 -6.31 -5.25
N GLU A 506 9.98 -7.35 -5.80
CA GLU A 506 9.20 -8.36 -5.12
C GLU A 506 10.01 -9.53 -4.56
N THR A 507 11.33 -9.50 -4.71
CA THR A 507 12.23 -10.60 -4.32
C THR A 507 12.00 -11.04 -2.87
N THR A 508 11.84 -12.34 -2.66
CA THR A 508 11.75 -12.94 -1.32
C THR A 508 12.78 -14.06 -1.15
N VAL A 509 13.33 -14.21 0.05
CA VAL A 509 14.11 -15.40 0.43
C VAL A 509 13.20 -16.34 1.19
N SER A 510 13.19 -17.61 0.79
CA SER A 510 12.41 -18.65 1.45
C SER A 510 13.28 -19.83 1.85
N ILE A 511 13.22 -20.16 3.13
CA ILE A 511 13.97 -21.26 3.74
C ILE A 511 13.02 -22.27 4.34
N GLU A 512 13.29 -23.56 4.14
CA GLU A 512 12.58 -24.68 4.75
C GLU A 512 13.49 -25.32 5.78
N LEU A 513 13.22 -25.02 7.05
CA LEU A 513 13.92 -25.59 8.19
C LEU A 513 13.33 -26.96 8.52
N LEU A 514 14.19 -27.98 8.51
CA LEU A 514 13.88 -29.32 8.97
C LEU A 514 14.13 -29.39 10.48
N THR A 515 13.12 -29.82 11.23
CA THR A 515 13.21 -30.02 12.67
C THR A 515 12.69 -31.40 13.05
N ARG A 516 13.09 -31.89 14.21
CA ARG A 516 12.61 -33.15 14.80
C ARG A 516 11.86 -32.87 16.09
N VAL A 517 10.69 -33.49 16.26
CA VAL A 517 9.94 -33.42 17.52
C VAL A 517 10.58 -34.39 18.51
N ARG A 518 10.90 -33.92 19.72
CA ARG A 518 11.51 -34.78 20.75
C ARG A 518 10.60 -35.94 21.14
N ALA A 519 11.21 -37.10 21.40
CA ALA A 519 10.47 -38.35 21.63
C ALA A 519 9.68 -38.37 22.95
N ASP A 520 10.05 -37.52 23.92
CA ASP A 520 9.43 -37.36 25.24
C ASP A 520 8.34 -36.27 25.29
N SER A 521 7.95 -35.72 24.13
CA SER A 521 6.97 -34.65 24.02
C SER A 521 5.55 -35.10 24.40
N ALA A 522 4.88 -34.36 25.29
CA ALA A 522 3.46 -34.56 25.62
C ALA A 522 2.53 -34.21 24.44
N THR A 523 1.44 -34.98 24.27
CA THR A 523 0.56 -34.98 23.07
C THR A 523 -0.58 -33.98 23.06
N ASP A 524 -0.88 -33.35 24.19
CA ASP A 524 -2.17 -32.67 24.38
C ASP A 524 -2.10 -31.15 24.15
N THR A 525 -0.94 -30.62 23.71
CA THR A 525 -0.74 -29.18 23.49
C THR A 525 -0.13 -28.89 22.12
N PRO A 526 -0.68 -27.92 21.38
CA PRO A 526 -0.08 -27.50 20.12
C PRO A 526 1.28 -26.87 20.38
N LEU A 527 2.23 -27.19 19.54
CA LEU A 527 3.56 -26.60 19.54
C LEU A 527 3.47 -25.19 18.93
N ARG A 528 4.21 -24.21 19.46
CA ARG A 528 4.20 -22.81 19.00
C ARG A 528 5.64 -22.39 18.72
N ASN A 529 5.93 -22.01 17.48
CA ASN A 529 7.30 -21.75 17.03
C ASN A 529 7.43 -20.35 16.41
N THR A 530 8.39 -19.54 16.84
CA THR A 530 8.48 -18.10 16.51
C THR A 530 9.69 -17.82 15.61
N ALA A 531 9.60 -16.83 14.71
CA ALA A 531 10.75 -16.40 13.91
C ALA A 531 10.82 -14.88 13.77
N HIS A 532 12.03 -14.39 13.54
CA HIS A 532 12.41 -12.99 13.44
C HIS A 532 13.26 -12.76 12.19
N PHE A 533 13.24 -11.55 11.65
CA PHE A 533 13.98 -11.14 10.46
C PHE A 533 14.75 -9.84 10.72
N ALA A 534 16.06 -9.87 10.44
CA ALA A 534 16.97 -8.74 10.61
C ALA A 534 17.79 -8.53 9.32
N PRO A 535 17.29 -7.72 8.37
CA PRO A 535 18.05 -7.30 7.19
C PRO A 535 19.04 -6.16 7.51
N ASP A 536 19.71 -5.65 6.50
CA ASP A 536 20.59 -4.47 6.56
C ASP A 536 20.01 -3.33 7.41
N GLY A 537 20.79 -2.90 8.41
CA GLY A 537 20.42 -1.82 9.31
C GLY A 537 19.63 -2.24 10.57
N TYR A 538 19.41 -3.54 10.80
CA TYR A 538 18.62 -4.05 11.94
C TYR A 538 19.46 -4.94 12.91
N CYS A 539 19.26 -4.77 14.23
CA CYS A 539 20.02 -5.50 15.27
C CYS A 539 19.60 -6.98 15.37
N LEU A 540 20.54 -7.84 15.81
CA LEU A 540 20.41 -9.31 15.80
C LEU A 540 19.84 -9.94 17.10
N SER A 541 19.65 -9.19 18.18
CA SER A 541 19.09 -9.72 19.44
C SER A 541 18.55 -8.63 20.37
N PRO A 542 17.45 -8.87 21.13
CA PRO A 542 16.96 -7.99 22.20
C PRO A 542 17.93 -7.79 23.37
N GLU A 543 18.96 -8.63 23.52
CA GLU A 543 19.88 -8.59 24.67
C GLU A 543 21.06 -7.63 24.47
N GLN A 544 21.22 -7.01 23.29
CA GLN A 544 22.21 -5.96 23.08
C GLN A 544 21.74 -4.66 23.75
N ALA A 545 22.46 -4.23 24.80
CA ALA A 545 22.14 -3.02 25.56
C ALA A 545 22.01 -1.80 24.62
N GLY A 546 20.80 -1.24 24.53
CA GLY A 546 20.48 -0.05 23.73
C GLY A 546 19.73 -0.26 22.40
N CYS A 547 19.49 -1.51 21.97
CA CYS A 547 18.53 -1.80 20.88
C CYS A 547 17.18 -2.24 21.48
N SER A 548 16.08 -1.58 21.13
CA SER A 548 14.79 -2.25 21.06
C SER A 548 14.86 -3.23 19.88
N ALA A 549 14.57 -4.51 20.11
CA ALA A 549 14.45 -5.45 19.02
C ALA A 549 13.30 -5.00 18.12
N PRO A 550 13.47 -4.91 16.80
CA PRO A 550 12.36 -4.56 15.94
C PRO A 550 11.30 -5.64 16.06
N GLU A 551 10.09 -5.22 16.42
CA GLU A 551 8.86 -5.94 16.10
C GLU A 551 8.55 -5.87 14.58
N ALA A 552 9.60 -5.90 13.74
CA ALA A 552 9.53 -6.52 12.40
C ALA A 552 9.50 -8.07 12.51
N SER A 553 9.11 -8.59 13.66
CA SER A 553 8.84 -10.00 13.93
C SER A 553 7.43 -10.31 13.43
N GLY A 554 7.37 -10.95 12.26
CA GLY A 554 6.23 -11.81 11.97
C GLY A 554 6.24 -12.98 12.95
N ALA A 555 5.69 -12.81 14.14
CA ALA A 555 5.46 -13.90 15.07
C ALA A 555 4.26 -14.73 14.57
N VAL A 556 4.47 -15.56 13.55
CA VAL A 556 3.46 -16.52 13.13
C VAL A 556 3.54 -17.73 14.04
N THR A 557 2.69 -17.74 15.06
CA THR A 557 2.47 -18.95 15.83
C THR A 557 1.67 -19.95 15.01
N VAL A 558 2.34 -20.97 14.49
CA VAL A 558 1.64 -22.14 13.96
C VAL A 558 1.31 -23.05 15.13
N THR A 559 0.03 -23.19 15.47
CA THR A 559 -0.47 -24.26 16.33
C THR A 559 -0.80 -25.47 15.46
N TRP A 560 -0.19 -26.63 15.73
CA TRP A 560 -0.53 -27.89 15.05
C TRP A 560 -0.86 -28.99 16.06
N GLU A 561 -1.81 -29.86 15.72
CA GLU A 561 -2.23 -30.97 16.59
C GLU A 561 -1.24 -32.14 16.48
N GLN A 562 -0.81 -32.69 17.62
CA GLN A 562 -0.16 -34.00 17.62
C GLN A 562 -1.24 -35.07 17.45
N GLY A 563 -1.27 -35.68 16.26
CA GLY A 563 -2.22 -36.75 15.96
C GLY A 563 -1.75 -38.09 16.55
N ASN A 564 -2.51 -38.61 17.52
CA ASN A 564 -2.48 -40.04 17.83
C ASN A 564 -3.57 -40.74 17.00
N LEU A 565 -3.24 -41.83 16.30
CA LEU A 565 -4.22 -42.70 15.66
C LEU A 565 -4.98 -43.51 16.73
N ALA A 566 -5.73 -42.84 17.60
CA ALA A 566 -6.74 -43.45 18.46
C ALA A 566 -7.61 -42.39 19.17
N ARG A 567 -8.92 -42.43 18.85
CA ARG A 567 -10.09 -42.05 19.68
C ARG A 567 -10.53 -40.56 19.75
N THR A 568 -11.55 -40.27 18.93
CA THR A 568 -12.85 -39.63 19.27
C THR A 568 -12.92 -38.45 20.27
N GLY A 569 -13.32 -37.26 19.78
CA GLY A 569 -14.38 -36.42 20.38
C GLY A 569 -13.98 -35.15 21.16
N ALA A 570 -14.67 -34.03 20.82
CA ALA A 570 -14.82 -32.74 21.53
C ALA A 570 -13.60 -31.77 21.46
N GLY A 571 -13.68 -30.53 20.96
CA GLY A 571 -14.81 -29.63 20.71
C GLY A 571 -15.17 -28.83 21.97
N VAL A 572 -14.93 -27.51 21.92
CA VAL A 572 -15.28 -26.46 22.92
C VAL A 572 -14.17 -26.07 23.89
N ARG A 573 -13.37 -25.02 23.55
CA ARG A 573 -12.70 -24.13 24.51
C ARG A 573 -11.97 -22.90 23.88
N GLU A 574 -12.63 -22.12 23.01
CA GLU A 574 -12.02 -20.86 22.49
C GLU A 574 -12.96 -19.64 22.45
N ILE A 575 -14.11 -19.68 23.12
CA ILE A 575 -15.14 -18.62 23.03
C ILE A 575 -14.95 -17.48 24.06
N VAL A 576 -13.96 -17.55 24.96
CA VAL A 576 -13.88 -16.59 26.09
C VAL A 576 -13.12 -15.29 25.76
N LEU A 577 -12.23 -15.26 24.78
CA LEU A 577 -11.44 -14.04 24.49
C LEU A 577 -12.19 -12.99 23.63
N LEU A 578 -13.20 -13.39 22.86
CA LEU A 578 -13.95 -12.48 21.98
C LEU A 578 -14.96 -11.58 22.76
N ALA A 579 -15.26 -11.91 24.02
CA ALA A 579 -16.27 -11.21 24.82
C ALA A 579 -15.78 -9.87 25.41
N VAL A 580 -14.47 -9.68 25.59
CA VAL A 580 -13.91 -8.46 26.19
C VAL A 580 -13.80 -7.32 25.15
N VAL A 581 -13.57 -7.65 23.88
CA VAL A 581 -13.52 -6.65 22.79
C VAL A 581 -14.93 -6.13 22.43
N LEU A 582 -15.96 -6.96 22.57
CA LEU A 582 -17.35 -6.57 22.25
C LEU A 582 -18.02 -5.69 23.33
N LEU A 583 -17.52 -5.67 24.56
CA LEU A 583 -17.99 -4.74 25.61
C LEU A 583 -17.36 -3.34 25.49
N GLY A 584 -16.18 -3.21 24.89
CA GLY A 584 -15.55 -1.92 24.59
C GLY A 584 -16.21 -1.16 23.43
N LEU A 585 -16.67 -1.87 22.39
CA LEU A 585 -17.34 -1.25 21.24
C LEU A 585 -18.75 -0.71 21.56
N GLY A 586 -19.38 -1.17 22.64
CA GLY A 586 -20.68 -0.67 23.10
C GLY A 586 -20.64 0.74 23.68
N LEU A 587 -19.46 1.24 24.08
CA LEU A 587 -19.27 2.59 24.61
C LEU A 587 -18.98 3.64 23.53
N VAL A 588 -18.52 3.24 22.33
CA VAL A 588 -18.18 4.19 21.25
C VAL A 588 -19.39 4.53 20.37
N LEU A 589 -20.37 3.63 20.25
CA LEU A 589 -21.54 3.84 19.39
C LEU A 589 -22.72 4.58 20.07
N ARG A 590 -22.55 5.07 21.31
CA ARG A 590 -23.54 5.93 21.97
C ARG A 590 -23.30 7.44 21.76
N ARG A 591 -22.28 7.84 20.99
CA ARG A 591 -21.94 9.26 20.74
C ARG A 591 -22.28 9.79 19.34
N SER A 592 -22.96 9.00 18.49
CA SER A 592 -23.34 9.41 17.11
C SER A 592 -24.84 9.17 16.85
N LYS A 593 -25.68 9.71 17.75
CA LYS A 593 -27.12 9.82 17.50
C LYS A 593 -27.76 10.97 18.28
N GLU A 594 -27.10 12.12 18.23
CA GLU A 594 -27.68 13.44 18.51
C GLU A 594 -27.04 14.41 17.52
N ASP A 595 -27.61 14.44 16.31
CA ASP A 595 -27.79 15.62 15.45
C ASP A 595 -28.53 15.20 14.16
N ARG A 596 -29.84 14.99 14.33
CA ARG A 596 -30.89 15.27 13.35
C ARG A 596 -32.12 15.75 14.10
#